data_AF-A0A819EFL5-F1
#
_entry.id   AF-A0A819EFL5-F1
#
_cell.length_a   1.000
_cell.length_b   1.000
_cell.length_c   1.000
_cell.angle_alpha   90.00
_cell.angle_beta   90.00
_cell.angle_gamma   90.00
#
_symmetry.space_group_name_H-M   'P 1'
#
loop_
_entity.id
_entity.type
_entity.pdbx_description
1 polymer ?
#
loop_
_entity_poly.entity_id
_entity_poly.type
_entity_poly.pdbx_seq_one_letter_code
_entity_poly.pdbx_strand_id
1 'polypeptide(L)'
;MHRPIINELFQNKINLDITKKQHQRLNALELTSDCWYIIELLIKVLKPFYRATKAISGNDYPTIGITLFIFHRLEKEFLSNISPTDDPLFNNMKKCLLNKLIYYNMVEDSTQTKIIMFYGYFDPYGLSVMTNNEISKIENEIKYIIRQQTSNSPTQASSTISSNTNGTSTIEKPKKNHC
;
A
#
# COMPACT_ATOMS: atom_id res chain seq x y z
N MET A 1 18.58 16.89 8.20
CA MET A 1 18.70 18.35 8.41
C MET A 1 19.19 18.74 9.82
N HIS A 2 19.37 17.81 10.78
CA HIS A 2 19.75 18.15 12.17
C HIS A 2 21.23 17.95 12.51
N ARG A 3 22.02 17.29 11.65
CA ARG A 3 23.45 17.00 11.88
C ARG A 3 24.30 18.26 12.13
N PRO A 4 24.16 19.38 11.39
CA PRO A 4 24.94 20.59 11.64
C PRO A 4 24.70 21.19 13.02
N ILE A 5 23.43 21.25 13.43
CA ILE A 5 23.01 21.79 14.74
C ILE A 5 23.57 20.91 15.86
N ILE A 6 23.50 19.58 15.72
CA ILE A 6 24.02 18.64 16.71
C ILE A 6 25.55 18.74 16.79
N ASN A 7 26.23 18.85 15.66
CA ASN A 7 27.68 19.03 15.62
C ASN A 7 28.10 20.34 16.29
N GLU A 8 27.39 21.45 16.02
CA GLU A 8 27.63 22.74 16.67
C GLU A 8 27.46 22.65 18.20
N LEU A 9 26.43 21.93 18.66
CA LEU A 9 26.17 21.69 20.08
C LEU A 9 27.32 20.90 20.75
N PHE A 10 27.90 19.92 20.04
CA PHE A 10 29.07 19.16 20.53
C PHE A 10 30.40 19.92 20.37
N GLN A 11 30.55 20.85 19.43
CA GLN A 11 31.75 21.71 19.34
C GLN A 11 31.80 22.69 20.52
N ASN A 12 30.64 23.22 20.92
CA ASN A 12 30.53 24.16 22.05
C ASN A 12 30.80 23.51 23.43
N LYS A 13 30.88 22.17 23.51
CA LYS A 13 31.15 21.48 24.78
C LYS A 13 32.51 21.82 25.40
N ILE A 14 33.48 22.21 24.58
CA ILE A 14 34.84 22.57 25.01
C ILE A 14 34.83 23.83 25.88
N ASN A 15 33.80 24.68 25.70
CA ASN A 15 33.63 25.93 26.44
C ASN A 15 32.78 25.77 27.72
N LEU A 16 32.37 24.55 28.06
CA LEU A 16 31.60 24.28 29.28
C LEU A 16 32.56 24.03 30.45
N ASP A 17 32.39 24.76 31.55
CA ASP A 17 33.12 24.52 32.80
C ASP A 17 32.56 23.30 33.53
N ILE A 18 32.89 22.09 33.03
CA ILE A 18 32.37 20.81 33.54
C ILE A 18 33.48 19.86 33.95
N THR A 19 33.16 18.96 34.88
CA THR A 19 34.12 17.97 35.39
C THR A 19 34.53 16.96 34.32
N LYS A 20 35.73 16.38 34.45
CA LYS A 20 36.24 15.32 33.55
C LYS A 20 35.28 14.15 33.37
N LYS A 21 34.57 13.75 34.44
CA LYS A 21 33.55 12.68 34.41
C LYS A 21 32.33 13.08 33.58
N GLN A 22 31.91 14.35 33.63
CA GLN A 22 30.82 14.87 32.80
C GLN A 22 31.24 14.97 31.33
N HIS A 23 32.47 15.42 31.05
CA HIS A 23 33.02 15.41 29.69
C HIS A 23 33.03 14.02 29.07
N GLN A 24 33.44 13.00 29.83
CA GLN A 24 33.43 11.61 29.35
C GLN A 24 32.01 11.11 29.04
N ARG A 25 31.02 11.45 29.88
CA ARG A 25 29.61 11.11 29.62
C ARG A 25 29.05 11.85 28.41
N LEU A 26 29.43 13.10 28.21
CA LEU A 26 28.99 13.92 27.08
C LEU A 26 29.61 13.44 25.76
N ASN A 27 30.88 13.05 25.78
CA ASN A 27 31.54 12.43 24.63
C ASN A 27 30.93 11.07 24.27
N ALA A 28 30.47 10.30 25.26
CA ALA A 28 29.78 9.03 25.03
C ALA A 28 28.38 9.20 24.38
N LEU A 29 27.78 10.40 24.48
CA LEU A 29 26.51 10.75 23.84
C LEU A 29 26.70 11.28 22.41
N GLU A 30 27.93 11.63 22.03
CA GLU A 30 28.23 12.12 20.69
C GLU A 30 28.16 10.97 19.68
N LEU A 31 27.29 11.12 18.70
CA LEU A 31 27.19 10.17 17.59
C LEU A 31 28.48 10.22 16.78
N THR A 32 29.10 9.05 16.61
CA THR A 32 30.27 8.92 15.74
C THR A 32 29.88 9.14 14.28
N SER A 33 30.88 9.37 13.43
CA SER A 33 30.67 9.46 11.97
C SER A 33 29.99 8.21 11.41
N ASP A 34 30.30 7.03 11.94
CA ASP A 34 29.69 5.76 11.52
C ASP A 34 28.21 5.69 11.92
N CYS A 35 27.85 6.19 13.11
CA CYS A 35 26.45 6.28 13.52
C CYS A 35 25.66 7.21 12.60
N TRP A 36 26.22 8.36 12.23
CA TRP A 36 25.59 9.27 11.26
C TRP A 36 25.43 8.64 9.89
N TYR A 37 26.44 7.91 9.44
CA TYR A 37 26.41 7.16 8.19
C TYR A 37 25.26 6.13 8.18
N ILE A 38 25.12 5.35 9.26
CA ILE A 38 24.03 4.37 9.41
C ILE A 38 22.67 5.07 9.41
N ILE A 39 22.52 6.22 10.08
CA ILE A 39 21.27 6.99 10.09
C ILE A 39 20.91 7.44 8.67
N GLU A 40 21.87 7.92 7.89
CA GLU A 40 21.64 8.33 6.49
C GLU A 40 21.16 7.16 5.63
N LEU A 41 21.77 5.97 5.80
CA LEU A 41 21.33 4.75 5.14
C LEU A 41 19.93 4.32 5.57
N LEU A 42 19.61 4.35 6.86
CA LEU A 42 18.28 4.03 7.38
C LEU A 42 17.22 4.96 6.80
N ILE A 43 17.48 6.26 6.76
CA ILE A 43 16.57 7.23 6.13
C ILE A 43 16.36 6.89 4.65
N LYS A 44 17.43 6.57 3.92
CA LYS A 44 17.34 6.19 2.50
C LYS A 44 16.49 4.93 2.32
N VAL A 45 16.66 3.91 3.16
CA VAL A 45 15.93 2.64 3.11
C VAL A 45 14.47 2.80 3.50
N LEU A 46 14.15 3.60 4.52
CA LEU A 46 12.81 3.71 5.08
C LEU A 46 11.92 4.72 4.34
N LYS A 47 12.51 5.67 3.59
CA LYS A 47 11.76 6.71 2.88
C LYS A 47 10.70 6.15 1.89
N PRO A 48 10.96 5.08 1.10
CA PRO A 48 9.92 4.44 0.29
C PRO A 48 8.77 3.88 1.10
N PHE A 49 9.05 3.27 2.26
CA PHE A 49 8.01 2.75 3.15
C PHE A 49 7.17 3.86 3.76
N TYR A 50 7.80 4.96 4.21
CA TYR A 50 7.07 6.13 4.68
C TYR A 50 6.07 6.65 3.63
N ARG A 51 6.49 6.74 2.36
CA ARG A 51 5.63 7.17 1.25
C ARG A 51 4.50 6.17 1.00
N ALA A 52 4.80 4.88 1.01
CA ALA A 52 3.82 3.80 0.86
C ALA A 52 2.76 3.84 1.97
N THR A 53 3.18 3.89 3.23
CA THR A 53 2.29 3.98 4.38
C THR A 53 1.41 5.22 4.28
N LYS A 54 1.98 6.38 3.95
CA LYS A 54 1.20 7.62 3.79
C LYS A 54 0.14 7.53 2.69
N ALA A 55 0.41 6.81 1.61
CA ALA A 55 -0.56 6.59 0.53
C ALA A 55 -1.67 5.61 0.94
N ILE A 56 -1.34 4.56 1.70
CA ILE A 56 -2.31 3.54 2.12
C ILE A 56 -3.17 4.03 3.30
N SER A 57 -2.63 4.91 4.15
CA SER A 57 -3.32 5.45 5.32
C SER A 57 -4.18 6.69 5.04
N GLY A 58 -4.44 7.01 3.76
CA GLY A 58 -5.32 8.11 3.38
C GLY A 58 -6.78 7.78 3.69
N ASN A 59 -7.56 8.77 4.12
CA ASN A 59 -9.00 8.62 4.39
C ASN A 59 -9.88 9.31 3.34
N ASP A 60 -9.29 10.16 2.49
CA ASP A 60 -10.02 10.96 1.51
C ASP A 60 -10.33 10.18 0.21
N TYR A 61 -9.79 8.97 0.06
CA TYR A 61 -9.98 8.10 -1.11
C TYR A 61 -9.88 6.63 -0.70
N PRO A 62 -10.49 5.69 -1.46
CA PRO A 62 -10.31 4.26 -1.23
C PRO A 62 -8.85 3.85 -1.46
N THR A 63 -8.18 3.37 -0.41
CA THR A 63 -6.75 3.03 -0.47
C THR A 63 -6.48 1.55 -0.71
N ILE A 64 -7.49 0.69 -0.55
CA ILE A 64 -7.31 -0.77 -0.65
C ILE A 64 -6.97 -1.23 -2.09
N GLY A 65 -7.53 -0.58 -3.12
CA GLY A 65 -7.26 -0.91 -4.53
C GLY A 65 -5.81 -0.65 -4.95
N ILE A 66 -5.26 0.50 -4.55
CA ILE A 66 -3.87 0.88 -4.84
C ILE A 66 -2.84 0.14 -3.97
N THR A 67 -3.28 -0.51 -2.89
CA THR A 67 -2.38 -1.19 -1.94
C THR A 67 -1.56 -2.29 -2.63
N LEU A 68 -2.17 -3.06 -3.53
CA LEU A 68 -1.46 -4.10 -4.30
C LEU A 68 -0.33 -3.51 -5.14
N PHE A 69 -0.61 -2.42 -5.86
CA PHE A 69 0.39 -1.72 -6.66
C PHE A 69 1.55 -1.22 -5.82
N ILE A 70 1.27 -0.63 -4.66
CA ILE A 70 2.29 -0.13 -3.74
C ILE A 70 3.19 -1.26 -3.22
N PHE A 71 2.61 -2.40 -2.84
CA PHE A 71 3.37 -3.58 -2.43
C PHE A 71 4.26 -4.09 -3.57
N HIS A 72 3.73 -4.18 -4.78
CA HIS A 72 4.51 -4.58 -5.95
C HIS A 72 5.72 -3.65 -6.17
N ARG A 73 5.52 -2.34 -6.10
CA ARG A 73 6.63 -1.37 -6.24
C ARG A 73 7.68 -1.51 -5.14
N LEU A 74 7.25 -1.66 -3.89
CA LEU A 74 8.19 -1.87 -2.78
C LEU A 74 8.99 -3.16 -2.98
N GLU A 75 8.33 -4.26 -3.31
CA GLU A 75 8.97 -5.56 -3.45
C GLU A 75 9.87 -5.62 -4.71
N LYS A 76 9.30 -5.35 -5.89
CA LYS A 76 9.95 -5.59 -7.18
C LYS A 76 10.86 -4.46 -7.61
N GLU A 77 10.40 -3.20 -7.49
CA GLU A 77 11.17 -2.05 -7.99
C GLU A 77 12.20 -1.55 -6.98
N PHE A 78 11.90 -1.62 -5.68
CA PHE A 78 12.80 -1.13 -4.64
C PHE A 78 13.63 -2.24 -4.02
N LEU A 79 13.03 -3.16 -3.27
CA LEU A 79 13.75 -4.13 -2.43
C LEU A 79 14.54 -5.16 -3.24
N SER A 80 13.94 -5.70 -4.31
CA SER A 80 14.57 -6.70 -5.18
C SER A 80 15.61 -6.11 -6.14
N ASN A 81 15.55 -4.80 -6.38
CA ASN A 81 16.47 -4.11 -7.29
C ASN A 81 17.80 -3.81 -6.58
N ILE A 82 18.68 -4.81 -6.49
CA ILE A 82 19.97 -4.72 -5.81
C ILE A 82 21.04 -4.32 -6.82
N SER A 83 21.55 -3.09 -6.72
CA SER A 83 22.66 -2.65 -7.58
C SER A 83 24.01 -3.05 -6.97
N PRO A 84 24.95 -3.61 -7.75
CA PRO A 84 26.32 -3.88 -7.28
C PRO A 84 27.09 -2.59 -6.97
N THR A 85 26.64 -1.44 -7.47
CA THR A 85 27.26 -0.13 -7.20
C THR A 85 26.74 0.54 -5.93
N ASP A 86 25.65 0.03 -5.35
CA ASP A 86 25.10 0.54 -4.10
C ASP A 86 25.95 0.09 -2.90
N ASP A 87 25.87 0.86 -1.82
CA ASP A 87 26.54 0.51 -0.57
C ASP A 87 26.15 -0.92 -0.09
N PRO A 88 27.12 -1.74 0.34
CA PRO A 88 26.84 -3.12 0.78
C PRO A 88 25.88 -3.20 1.97
N LEU A 89 26.00 -2.28 2.94
CA LEU A 89 25.14 -2.24 4.11
C LEU A 89 23.71 -1.86 3.72
N PHE A 90 23.54 -0.88 2.81
CA PHE A 90 22.25 -0.52 2.21
C PHE A 90 21.58 -1.72 1.51
N ASN A 91 22.34 -2.44 0.69
CA ASN A 91 21.87 -3.65 0.02
C ASN A 91 21.48 -4.75 1.01
N ASN A 92 22.24 -4.93 2.10
CA ASN A 92 21.91 -5.88 3.16
C ASN A 92 20.63 -5.49 3.91
N MET A 93 20.43 -4.21 4.20
CA MET A 93 19.18 -3.71 4.79
C MET A 93 17.97 -4.00 3.89
N LYS A 94 18.09 -3.76 2.58
CA LYS A 94 17.04 -4.10 1.60
C LYS A 94 16.71 -5.59 1.59
N LYS A 95 17.72 -6.46 1.58
CA LYS A 95 17.52 -7.92 1.65
C LYS A 95 16.79 -8.34 2.94
N CYS A 96 17.17 -7.76 4.08
CA CYS A 96 16.50 -8.05 5.36
C CYS A 96 15.01 -7.68 5.31
N LEU A 97 14.70 -6.48 4.80
CA LEU A 97 13.32 -6.03 4.65
C LEU A 97 12.53 -6.85 3.63
N LEU A 98 13.15 -7.26 2.52
CA LEU A 98 12.53 -8.14 1.53
C LEU A 98 12.11 -9.47 2.14
N ASN A 99 13.01 -10.10 2.91
CA ASN A 99 12.72 -11.37 3.58
C ASN A 99 11.58 -11.22 4.58
N LYS A 100 11.53 -10.10 5.32
CA LYS A 100 10.41 -9.82 6.23
C LYS A 100 9.11 -9.59 5.48
N LEU A 101 9.13 -8.83 4.39
CA LEU A 101 7.95 -8.57 3.57
C LEU A 101 7.37 -9.87 2.98
N ILE A 102 8.23 -10.73 2.43
CA ILE A 102 7.82 -12.04 1.90
C ILE A 102 7.23 -12.92 3.01
N TYR A 103 7.86 -12.95 4.18
CA TYR A 103 7.37 -13.72 5.32
C TYR A 103 5.96 -13.30 5.73
N TYR A 104 5.71 -11.99 5.90
CA TYR A 104 4.38 -11.48 6.24
C TYR A 104 3.33 -11.79 5.16
N ASN A 105 3.70 -11.63 3.88
CA ASN A 105 2.78 -11.88 2.76
C ASN A 105 2.47 -13.37 2.53
N MET A 106 3.41 -14.29 2.84
CA MET A 106 3.26 -15.72 2.58
C MET A 106 2.76 -16.54 3.77
N VAL A 107 3.04 -16.12 5.01
CA VAL A 107 2.88 -16.98 6.20
C VAL A 107 1.78 -16.50 7.14
N GLU A 108 1.62 -15.19 7.34
CA GLU A 108 0.80 -14.69 8.45
C GLU A 108 -0.66 -14.36 8.10
N ASP A 109 -1.00 -13.90 6.88
CA ASP A 109 -2.40 -13.55 6.60
C ASP A 109 -2.86 -13.75 5.15
N SER A 110 -3.28 -14.99 4.84
CA SER A 110 -3.87 -15.31 3.53
C SER A 110 -5.16 -14.55 3.23
N THR A 111 -5.86 -14.02 4.25
CA THR A 111 -7.14 -13.33 4.07
C THR A 111 -6.91 -11.90 3.61
N GLN A 112 -6.01 -11.17 4.27
CA GLN A 112 -5.65 -9.81 3.86
C GLN A 112 -5.08 -9.79 2.43
N THR A 113 -4.19 -10.72 2.10
CA THR A 113 -3.64 -10.83 0.76
C THR A 113 -4.73 -11.09 -0.28
N LYS A 114 -5.71 -11.98 0.01
CA LYS A 114 -6.85 -12.20 -0.90
C LYS A 114 -7.72 -10.95 -1.06
N ILE A 115 -7.98 -10.21 0.01
CA ILE A 115 -8.75 -8.97 -0.04
C ILE A 115 -8.02 -7.95 -0.92
N ILE A 116 -6.72 -7.73 -0.67
CA ILE A 116 -5.89 -6.80 -1.44
C ILE A 116 -5.88 -7.19 -2.93
N MET A 117 -5.75 -8.49 -3.23
CA MET A 117 -5.83 -9.00 -4.60
C MET A 117 -7.21 -8.75 -5.22
N PHE A 118 -8.29 -9.07 -4.51
CA PHE A 118 -9.65 -8.88 -5.01
C PHE A 118 -9.96 -7.40 -5.32
N TYR A 119 -9.63 -6.48 -4.41
CA TYR A 119 -9.83 -5.05 -4.65
C TYR A 119 -8.85 -4.47 -5.66
N GLY A 120 -7.62 -4.99 -5.71
CA GLY A 120 -6.63 -4.62 -6.72
C GLY A 120 -7.09 -4.94 -8.14
N TYR A 121 -7.93 -5.96 -8.33
CA TYR A 121 -8.46 -6.34 -9.65
C TYR A 121 -9.37 -5.24 -10.24
N PHE A 122 -10.09 -4.51 -9.37
CA PHE A 122 -10.96 -3.42 -9.77
C PHE A 122 -10.24 -2.06 -9.88
N ASP A 123 -8.98 -2.00 -9.48
CA ASP A 123 -8.14 -0.82 -9.57
C ASP A 123 -7.21 -0.92 -10.79
N PRO A 124 -7.17 0.07 -11.70
CA PRO A 124 -6.29 0.02 -12.87
C PRO A 124 -4.80 -0.20 -12.54
N TYR A 125 -4.32 0.38 -11.44
CA TYR A 125 -2.94 0.22 -11.00
C TYR A 125 -2.73 -1.17 -10.39
N GLY A 126 -3.68 -1.64 -9.58
CA GLY A 126 -3.64 -2.99 -9.03
C GLY A 126 -3.63 -4.05 -10.12
N LEU A 127 -4.51 -3.94 -11.11
CA LEU A 127 -4.61 -4.85 -12.24
C LEU A 127 -3.32 -4.87 -13.08
N SER A 128 -2.65 -3.71 -13.25
CA SER A 128 -1.43 -3.60 -14.05
C SER A 128 -0.25 -4.43 -13.54
N VAL A 129 -0.26 -4.82 -12.26
CA VAL A 129 0.82 -5.59 -11.62
C VAL A 129 0.46 -7.05 -11.36
N MET A 130 -0.75 -7.48 -11.72
CA MET A 130 -1.19 -8.86 -11.57
C MET A 130 -0.72 -9.75 -12.72
N THR A 131 -0.49 -11.02 -12.39
CA THR A 131 -0.28 -12.07 -13.39
C THR A 131 -1.60 -12.59 -13.96
N ASN A 132 -1.58 -13.10 -15.19
CA ASN A 132 -2.75 -13.73 -15.82
C ASN A 132 -3.34 -14.88 -14.97
N ASN A 133 -2.51 -15.60 -14.22
CA ASN A 133 -2.94 -16.67 -13.34
C ASN A 133 -3.73 -16.11 -12.13
N GLU A 134 -3.28 -15.01 -11.54
CA GLU A 134 -3.99 -14.35 -10.44
C GLU A 134 -5.32 -13.77 -10.90
N ILE A 135 -5.32 -13.09 -12.04
CA ILE A 135 -6.53 -12.58 -12.70
C ILE A 135 -7.54 -13.71 -12.90
N SER A 136 -7.11 -14.82 -13.49
CA SER A 136 -7.99 -15.98 -13.74
C SER A 136 -8.59 -16.57 -12.47
N LYS A 137 -7.82 -16.60 -11.36
CA LYS A 137 -8.32 -17.08 -10.05
C LYS A 137 -9.44 -16.18 -9.53
N ILE A 138 -9.22 -14.86 -9.57
CA ILE A 138 -10.20 -13.86 -9.12
C ILE A 138 -11.47 -13.94 -9.98
N GLU A 139 -11.33 -14.02 -11.31
CA GLU A 139 -12.48 -14.17 -12.21
C GLU A 139 -13.31 -15.42 -11.91
N ASN A 140 -12.66 -16.54 -11.63
CA ASN A 140 -13.34 -17.79 -11.29
C ASN A 140 -14.09 -17.68 -9.95
N GLU A 141 -13.50 -16.98 -8.97
CA GLU A 141 -14.14 -16.70 -7.68
C GLU A 141 -15.36 -15.77 -7.85
N ILE A 142 -15.25 -14.72 -8.66
CA ILE A 142 -16.37 -13.84 -9.01
C ILE A 142 -17.49 -14.64 -9.69
N LYS A 143 -17.17 -15.48 -10.68
CA LYS A 143 -18.16 -16.34 -11.37
C LYS A 143 -18.86 -17.27 -10.38
N TYR A 144 -18.13 -17.83 -9.42
CA TYR A 144 -18.70 -18.67 -8.38
C TYR A 144 -19.67 -17.89 -7.49
N ILE A 145 -19.28 -16.72 -6.99
CA ILE A 145 -20.13 -15.86 -6.15
C ILE A 145 -21.42 -15.46 -6.86
N ILE A 146 -21.32 -15.03 -8.13
CA ILE A 146 -22.48 -14.65 -8.94
C ILE A 146 -23.46 -15.83 -9.07
N ARG A 147 -22.95 -17.04 -9.37
CA ARG A 147 -23.79 -18.24 -9.48
C ARG A 147 -24.57 -18.51 -8.18
N GLN A 148 -23.91 -18.38 -7.04
CA GLN A 148 -24.54 -18.59 -5.72
C GLN A 148 -25.59 -17.52 -5.38
N GLN A 149 -25.46 -16.30 -5.89
CA GLN A 149 -26.47 -15.25 -5.71
C GLN A 149 -27.67 -15.46 -6.65
N THR A 150 -27.43 -15.92 -7.88
CA THR A 150 -28.49 -16.19 -8.85
C THR A 150 -29.31 -17.44 -8.50
N SER A 151 -28.73 -18.45 -7.84
CA SER A 151 -29.45 -19.65 -7.40
C SER A 151 -30.29 -19.45 -6.14
N ASN A 152 -29.99 -18.41 -5.35
CA ASN A 152 -30.69 -18.09 -4.09
C ASN A 152 -31.71 -16.94 -4.21
N SER A 153 -31.93 -16.40 -5.42
CA SER A 153 -32.98 -15.41 -5.66
C SER A 153 -34.32 -16.11 -5.92
N PRO A 154 -35.37 -15.93 -5.09
CA PRO A 154 -36.67 -16.54 -5.36
C PRO A 154 -37.28 -15.94 -6.62
N THR A 155 -37.70 -16.83 -7.51
CA THR A 155 -38.46 -16.58 -8.73
C THR A 155 -39.63 -15.62 -8.48
N GLN A 156 -39.47 -14.36 -8.88
CA GLN A 156 -40.60 -13.49 -9.23
C GLN A 156 -40.31 -12.75 -10.54
N ALA A 157 -40.38 -13.51 -11.64
CA ALA A 157 -40.65 -12.96 -12.96
C ALA A 157 -41.34 -14.05 -13.81
N SER A 158 -42.48 -14.53 -13.33
CA SER A 158 -43.49 -15.18 -14.18
C SER A 158 -44.82 -14.47 -13.95
N SER A 159 -45.05 -13.41 -14.71
CA SER A 159 -46.39 -13.02 -15.11
C SER A 159 -46.35 -12.65 -16.59
N THR A 160 -46.54 -13.68 -17.41
CA THR A 160 -47.48 -13.71 -18.52
C THR A 160 -47.60 -12.43 -19.35
N ILE A 161 -46.89 -12.37 -20.47
CA ILE A 161 -47.35 -11.61 -21.64
C ILE A 161 -47.76 -12.63 -22.70
N SER A 162 -48.99 -13.11 -22.57
CA SER A 162 -49.74 -13.66 -23.69
C SER A 162 -50.32 -12.49 -24.48
N SER A 163 -49.94 -12.45 -25.75
CA SER A 163 -50.54 -11.66 -26.82
C SER A 163 -52.07 -11.69 -26.76
N ASN A 164 -52.71 -10.52 -26.75
CA ASN A 164 -54.00 -10.35 -27.39
C ASN A 164 -54.20 -8.92 -27.91
N THR A 165 -54.90 -8.88 -29.02
CA THR A 165 -55.04 -7.81 -30.01
C THR A 165 -56.10 -6.77 -29.66
N ASN A 166 -55.94 -5.59 -30.30
CA ASN A 166 -56.94 -4.55 -30.61
C ASN A 166 -57.43 -3.61 -29.50
N GLY A 167 -57.28 -2.29 -29.75
CA GLY A 167 -58.04 -1.26 -29.05
C GLY A 167 -57.42 0.13 -29.07
N THR A 168 -57.85 0.95 -30.02
CA THR A 168 -57.61 2.40 -30.17
C THR A 168 -57.95 3.19 -28.89
N SER A 169 -57.12 4.18 -28.48
CA SER A 169 -57.53 5.57 -28.15
C SER A 169 -56.48 6.40 -27.38
N THR A 170 -56.25 7.61 -27.89
CA THR A 170 -55.98 8.91 -27.20
C THR A 170 -54.85 9.08 -26.17
N ILE A 171 -53.81 9.79 -26.63
CA ILE A 171 -53.15 11.00 -26.07
C ILE A 171 -53.44 11.36 -24.59
N GLU A 172 -52.39 11.41 -23.76
CA GLU A 172 -52.21 12.46 -22.75
C GLU A 172 -50.73 12.64 -22.34
N LYS A 173 -50.24 13.89 -22.39
CA LYS A 173 -48.88 14.30 -21.99
C LYS A 173 -48.80 14.54 -20.48
N PRO A 174 -47.72 14.17 -19.76
CA PRO A 174 -47.49 14.66 -18.42
C PRO A 174 -46.73 15.99 -18.43
N LYS A 175 -47.27 16.93 -17.65
CA LYS A 175 -46.79 18.29 -17.37
C LYS A 175 -45.42 18.28 -16.67
N LYS A 176 -44.56 19.21 -17.09
CA LYS A 176 -43.42 19.70 -16.30
C LYS A 176 -43.95 20.42 -15.06
N ASN A 177 -43.41 20.12 -13.89
CA ASN A 177 -43.44 21.04 -12.75
C ASN A 177 -42.02 21.24 -12.22
N HIS A 178 -41.59 22.49 -12.28
CA HIS A 178 -40.48 23.05 -11.52
C HIS A 178 -40.82 23.10 -10.03
N CYS A 179 -39.85 22.75 -9.20
CA CYS A 179 -39.36 23.54 -8.07
C CYS A 179 -37.85 23.31 -7.99
#